data_AF-A0A6G7Z1J9-F1
#
_entry.id   AF-A0A6G7Z1J9-F1
#
_cell.length_a   1.000
_cell.length_b   1.000
_cell.length_c   1.000
_cell.angle_alpha   90.00
_cell.angle_beta   90.00
_cell.angle_gamma   90.00
#
_symmetry.space_group_name_H-M   'P 1'
#
loop_
_entity.id
_entity.type
_entity.pdbx_description
1 polymer ?
#
loop_
_entity_poly.entity_id
_entity_poly.type
_entity_poly.pdbx_seq_one_letter_code
_entity_poly.pdbx_strand_id
1 'polypeptide(L)'
;MAEPTPRKRRGARPTEPLGSLSAPVPSLPGTRECAGCGGRELTRVDMTLADGTDVVFVSCHGCEETSWVDAAGTVLDADDVLPRMRRPGT
;
A
#
# COMPACT_ATOMS: atom_id res chain seq x y z
N MET A 1 26.92 -57.01 -8.21
CA MET A 1 25.58 -56.45 -8.46
C MET A 1 25.63 -55.00 -8.05
N ALA A 2 25.64 -54.09 -9.03
CA ALA A 2 25.70 -52.66 -8.83
C ALA A 2 24.71 -51.99 -9.80
N GLU A 3 24.32 -50.76 -9.46
CA GLU A 3 23.50 -49.78 -10.20
C GLU A 3 21.99 -49.78 -9.86
N PRO A 4 21.27 -48.63 -9.96
CA PRO A 4 21.71 -47.27 -10.35
C PRO A 4 21.32 -46.15 -9.36
N THR A 5 22.10 -45.06 -9.34
CA THR A 5 21.79 -43.81 -8.60
C THR A 5 20.85 -42.91 -9.42
N PRO A 6 19.74 -42.39 -8.86
CA PRO A 6 18.84 -41.51 -9.60
C PRO A 6 19.37 -40.07 -9.73
N ARG A 7 19.24 -39.54 -10.95
CA ARG A 7 19.75 -38.24 -11.44
C ARG A 7 18.93 -37.02 -10.96
N LYS A 8 19.66 -35.90 -10.80
CA LYS A 8 19.28 -34.46 -10.78
C LYS A 8 17.78 -34.12 -10.90
N ARG A 9 17.21 -33.51 -9.86
CA ARG A 9 15.98 -32.72 -9.96
C ARG A 9 16.30 -31.33 -10.53
N ARG A 10 15.73 -31.06 -11.70
CA ARG A 10 15.68 -29.77 -12.39
C ARG A 10 14.97 -28.73 -11.51
N GLY A 11 15.42 -27.48 -11.62
CA GLY A 11 14.97 -26.34 -10.83
C GLY A 11 13.46 -26.15 -10.84
N ALA A 12 12.92 -25.82 -9.67
CA ALA A 12 11.59 -25.28 -9.55
C ALA A 12 11.58 -23.90 -10.21
N ARG A 13 10.97 -23.80 -11.40
CA ARG A 13 10.49 -22.51 -11.90
C ARG A 13 9.44 -22.03 -10.91
N PRO A 14 9.57 -20.84 -10.30
CA PRO A 14 8.43 -20.22 -9.64
C PRO A 14 7.32 -20.11 -10.69
N THR A 15 6.16 -20.67 -10.38
CA THR A 15 4.94 -20.39 -11.12
C THR A 15 4.53 -18.97 -10.77
N GLU A 16 5.11 -17.98 -11.43
CA GLU A 16 4.67 -16.58 -11.31
C GLU A 16 3.39 -16.42 -12.12
N PRO A 17 2.22 -16.21 -11.52
CA PRO A 17 1.05 -15.78 -12.27
C PRO A 17 1.27 -14.31 -12.67
N LEU A 18 1.67 -14.08 -13.92
CA LEU A 18 1.61 -12.76 -14.56
C LEU A 18 0.17 -12.45 -14.99
N GLY A 19 -0.73 -12.16 -14.05
CA GLY A 19 -2.11 -11.85 -14.42
C GLY A 19 -3.12 -11.72 -13.30
N SER A 20 -2.85 -10.88 -12.30
CA SER A 20 -3.88 -10.29 -11.43
C SER A 20 -3.29 -9.04 -10.78
N LEU A 21 -3.65 -7.85 -11.28
CA LEU A 21 -3.20 -6.56 -10.73
C LEU A 21 -3.91 -6.18 -9.42
N SER A 22 -4.69 -7.09 -8.85
CA SER A 22 -5.39 -6.89 -7.57
C SER A 22 -4.70 -7.69 -6.47
N ALA A 23 -3.44 -7.35 -6.17
CA ALA A 23 -2.91 -7.75 -4.88
C ALA A 23 -3.60 -6.87 -3.82
N PRO A 24 -4.19 -7.42 -2.75
CA PRO A 24 -4.63 -6.61 -1.63
C PRO A 24 -3.38 -5.92 -1.07
N VAL A 25 -3.31 -4.59 -1.25
CA VAL A 25 -2.26 -3.79 -0.63
C VAL A 25 -2.33 -4.00 0.88
N PRO A 26 -1.21 -4.37 1.55
CA PRO A 26 -1.21 -4.53 2.98
C PRO A 26 -1.64 -3.21 3.63
N SER A 27 -2.69 -3.26 4.45
CA SER A 27 -3.18 -2.06 5.14
C SER A 27 -2.16 -1.61 6.18
N LEU A 28 -1.54 -0.46 5.92
CA LEU A 28 -0.66 0.21 6.88
C LEU A 28 -1.43 0.44 8.20
N PRO A 29 -0.77 0.42 9.37
CA PRO A 29 -1.42 0.56 10.67
C PRO A 29 -2.41 1.73 10.75
N GLY A 30 -1.99 2.93 10.30
CA GLY A 30 -2.82 4.14 10.25
C GLY A 30 -4.01 4.09 9.29
N THR A 31 -4.15 3.03 8.49
CA THR A 31 -5.24 2.87 7.51
C THR A 31 -6.29 1.83 7.94
N ARG A 32 -6.19 1.26 9.14
CA ARG A 32 -7.07 0.15 9.58
C ARG A 32 -8.44 0.64 10.01
N GLU A 33 -8.50 1.81 10.65
CA GLU A 33 -9.68 2.42 11.25
C GLU A 33 -9.64 3.94 10.99
N CYS A 34 -10.82 4.57 10.91
CA CYS A 34 -10.92 6.02 10.80
C CYS A 34 -10.39 6.68 12.08
N ALA A 35 -9.49 7.65 11.93
CA ALA A 35 -8.98 8.43 13.07
C ALA A 35 -10.06 9.26 13.77
N GLY A 36 -11.11 9.68 13.06
CA GLY A 36 -12.22 10.46 13.59
C GLY A 36 -13.26 9.63 14.33
N CYS A 37 -13.80 8.58 13.69
CA CYS A 37 -14.94 7.81 14.23
C CYS A 37 -14.65 6.33 14.57
N GLY A 38 -13.46 5.81 14.28
CA GLY A 38 -13.11 4.39 14.45
C GLY A 38 -13.74 3.43 13.43
N GLY A 39 -14.50 3.93 12.45
CA GLY A 39 -15.13 3.12 11.41
C GLY A 39 -14.12 2.40 10.50
N ARG A 40 -14.51 1.26 9.93
CA ARG A 40 -13.65 0.39 9.10
C ARG A 40 -14.01 0.42 7.61
N GLU A 41 -15.09 1.10 7.26
CA GLU A 41 -15.51 1.36 5.88
C GLU A 41 -14.68 2.50 5.31
N LEU A 42 -13.49 2.15 4.82
CA LEU A 42 -12.49 3.10 4.34
C LEU A 42 -12.12 2.83 2.87
N THR A 43 -12.15 3.89 2.06
CA THR A 43 -11.46 3.92 0.77
C THR A 43 -9.98 4.23 1.02
N ARG A 44 -9.08 3.50 0.38
CA ARG A 44 -7.63 3.72 0.44
C ARG A 44 -7.07 3.87 -0.97
N VAL A 45 -6.24 4.88 -1.17
CA VAL A 45 -5.60 5.13 -2.46
C VAL A 45 -4.13 5.45 -2.22
N ASP A 46 -3.24 4.61 -2.74
CA ASP A 46 -1.80 4.88 -2.75
C ASP A 46 -1.50 6.02 -3.73
N MET A 47 -0.69 6.98 -3.29
CA MET A 47 -0.34 8.19 -4.04
C MET A 47 1.11 8.59 -3.78
N THR A 48 1.77 9.13 -4.79
CA THR A 48 3.06 9.82 -4.63
C THR A 48 2.82 11.32 -4.77
N LEU A 49 3.19 12.09 -3.75
CA LEU A 49 3.06 13.55 -3.72
C LEU A 49 4.06 14.22 -4.68
N ALA A 50 3.89 15.52 -4.92
CA ALA A 50 4.71 16.25 -5.89
C ALA A 50 6.19 16.34 -5.48
N ASP A 51 6.49 16.25 -4.18
CA ASP A 51 7.86 16.21 -3.66
C ASP A 51 8.48 14.79 -3.71
N GLY A 52 7.72 13.78 -4.11
CA GLY A 52 8.16 12.38 -4.16
C GLY A 52 7.79 11.56 -2.91
N THR A 53 7.14 12.15 -1.91
CA THR A 53 6.69 11.40 -0.72
C THR A 53 5.54 10.46 -1.08
N ASP A 54 5.70 9.16 -0.79
CA ASP A 54 4.61 8.18 -0.89
C ASP A 54 3.67 8.25 0.32
N VAL A 55 2.37 8.31 0.05
CA VAL A 55 1.31 8.35 1.05
C VAL A 55 0.12 7.49 0.62
N VAL A 56 -0.67 7.06 1.59
CA VAL A 56 -1.99 6.46 1.38
C VAL A 56 -3.05 7.48 1.79
N PHE A 57 -3.86 7.93 0.84
CA PHE A 57 -5.07 8.68 1.12
C PHE A 57 -6.14 7.75 1.67
N VAL A 58 -6.76 8.14 2.78
CA VAL A 58 -7.82 7.39 3.45
C VAL A 58 -9.06 8.27 3.56
N SER A 59 -10.20 7.77 3.09
CA SER A 59 -11.51 8.42 3.23
C SER A 59 -12.50 7.47 3.90
N CYS A 60 -13.18 7.95 4.95
CA CYS A 60 -14.19 7.20 5.67
C CYS A 60 -15.58 7.38 5.05
N HIS A 61 -16.30 6.30 4.79
CA HIS A 61 -17.68 6.37 4.30
C HIS A 61 -18.70 6.73 5.40
N GLY A 62 -18.35 6.53 6.68
CA GLY A 62 -19.27 6.72 7.81
C GLY A 62 -19.32 8.15 8.35
N CYS A 63 -18.18 8.83 8.48
CA CYS A 63 -18.10 10.21 8.97
C CYS A 63 -17.50 11.20 7.96
N GLU A 64 -17.20 10.72 6.75
CA GLU A 64 -16.70 11.53 5.62
C GLU A 64 -15.33 12.19 5.83
N GLU A 65 -14.69 11.96 6.98
CA GLU A 65 -13.33 12.42 7.27
C GLU A 65 -12.30 11.81 6.32
N THR A 66 -11.27 12.60 6.05
CA THR A 66 -10.13 12.20 5.22
C THR A 66 -8.82 12.38 5.97
N SER A 67 -7.86 11.50 5.70
CA SER A 67 -6.52 11.54 6.29
C SER A 67 -5.50 10.97 5.31
N TRP A 68 -4.23 11.20 5.58
CA TRP A 68 -3.14 10.60 4.82
C TRP A 68 -2.27 9.79 5.75
N VAL A 69 -1.65 8.75 5.23
CA VAL A 69 -0.75 7.88 5.99
C VAL A 69 0.56 7.74 5.23
N ASP A 70 1.70 8.05 5.84
CA ASP A 70 2.99 7.86 5.21
C ASP A 70 3.37 6.38 5.08
N ALA A 71 4.44 6.08 4.34
CA ALA A 71 4.94 4.70 4.19
C ALA A 71 5.35 4.02 5.51
N ALA A 72 5.60 4.79 6.58
CA ALA A 72 5.89 4.25 7.91
C ALA A 72 4.61 3.91 8.71
N GLY A 73 3.44 4.31 8.20
CA GLY A 73 2.14 4.10 8.85
C GLY A 73 1.72 5.25 9.77
N THR A 74 2.41 6.38 9.74
CA THR A 74 2.09 7.59 10.51
C THR A 74 0.96 8.35 9.85
N VAL A 75 -0.05 8.77 10.63
CA VAL A 75 -1.12 9.64 10.13
C VAL A 75 -0.58 11.05 9.96
N LEU A 76 -0.87 11.65 8.80
CA LEU A 76 -0.56 13.02 8.45
C LEU A 76 -1.87 13.81 8.32
N ASP A 77 -1.86 15.02 8.86
CA ASP A 77 -2.97 15.96 8.72
C ASP A 77 -2.89 16.71 7.37
N ALA A 78 -3.97 17.41 7.02
CA ALA A 78 -4.00 18.20 5.80
C ALA A 78 -2.90 19.27 5.75
N ASP A 79 -2.53 19.85 6.90
CA ASP A 79 -1.48 20.87 6.99
C ASP A 79 -0.09 20.33 6.61
N ASP A 80 0.19 19.06 6.90
CA ASP A 80 1.42 18.39 6.48
C ASP A 80 1.45 18.12 4.98
N VAL A 81 0.31 17.76 4.40
CA VAL A 81 0.22 17.19 3.05
C VAL A 81 0.00 18.25 1.98
N LEU A 82 -0.84 19.25 2.25
CA LEU A 82 -1.20 20.29 1.29
C LEU A 82 0.02 21.06 0.75
N PRO A 83 1.05 21.40 1.54
CA PRO A 83 2.27 22.01 1.02
C PRO A 83 3.03 21.10 0.03
N ARG A 84 3.01 19.78 0.26
CA ARG A 84 3.73 18.77 -0.54
C ARG A 84 2.98 18.38 -1.82
N MET A 85 1.67 18.58 -1.87
CA MET A 85 0.85 18.38 -3.07
C MET A 85 1.06 19.46 -4.14
N ARG A 86 1.49 20.66 -3.72
CA ARG A 86 1.71 21.78 -4.63
C ARG A 86 2.96 21.50 -5.45
N ARG A 87 2.78 21.33 -6.77
CA ARG A 87 3.91 21.41 -7.70
C ARG A 87 4.54 22.81 -7.60
N PRO A 88 5.87 22.93 -7.50
CA PRO A 88 6.52 24.22 -7.63
C PRO A 88 6.20 24.80 -9.01
N GLY A 89 5.73 26.05 -9.04
CA GLY A 89 5.43 26.75 -10.28
C GLY A 89 6.72 26.93 -11.09
N THR A 90 6.85 26.17 -12.18
CA THR A 90 7.79 26.44 -13.28
C THR A 90 7.25 27.53 -14.19
#